data_AF-A0A5C3PHQ2-F1
#
_entry.id   AF-A0A5C3PHQ2-F1
#
_cell.length_a   1.000
_cell.length_b   1.000
_cell.length_c   1.000
_cell.angle_alpha   90.00
_cell.angle_beta   90.00
_cell.angle_gamma   90.00
#
_symmetry.space_group_name_H-M   'P 1'
#
loop_
_entity.id
_entity.type
_entity.pdbx_description
1 polymer ?
#
loop_
_entity_poly.entity_id
_entity_poly.type
_entity_poly.pdbx_seq_one_letter_code
_entity_poly.pdbx_strand_id
1 'polypeptide(L)'
;MALYNMTRFVQGLLKTNEHSPPSFTVRLYREYWTLNNGSKFLYNSQTASLLDDIRAQHIPVDFIELFDAAGLPFFEGCLIVELLDYRPARSNEPELDQPERTRVVLTPNDESRWADICLLSKKSATPWSDADAVEVEARMLLATAAPLCLEPDVHLTRIVNATQRVSTPPAPPSLKRKAAAVDQEADELEKARRIKLMQFMAPQRSIPPG
;
A
#
# COMPACT_ATOMS: atom_id res chain seq x y z
N MET A 1 16.48 -17.68 4.51
CA MET A 1 16.98 -17.18 5.80
C MET A 1 15.76 -16.98 6.68
N ALA A 2 15.58 -17.75 7.76
CA ALA A 2 14.34 -17.74 8.53
C ALA A 2 14.18 -16.42 9.30
N LEU A 3 13.03 -15.76 9.14
CA LEU A 3 12.80 -14.38 9.58
C LEU A 3 12.24 -14.33 11.00
N TYR A 4 13.10 -14.22 12.02
CA TYR A 4 12.67 -14.14 13.41
C TYR A 4 11.99 -12.81 13.79
N ASN A 5 12.32 -11.72 13.09
CA ASN A 5 11.74 -10.40 13.34
C ASN A 5 11.58 -9.63 12.03
N MET A 6 10.34 -9.53 11.56
CA MET A 6 10.02 -8.88 10.28
C MET A 6 10.42 -7.40 10.27
N THR A 7 10.28 -6.68 11.38
CA THR A 7 10.67 -5.27 11.47
C THR A 7 12.18 -5.09 11.32
N ARG A 8 12.99 -5.93 11.97
CA ARG A 8 14.45 -5.90 11.82
C ARG A 8 14.88 -6.29 10.42
N PHE A 9 14.22 -7.29 9.84
CA PHE A 9 14.47 -7.70 8.46
C PHE A 9 14.22 -6.56 7.47
N VAL A 10 13.05 -5.93 7.54
CA VAL A 10 12.69 -4.80 6.66
C VAL A 10 13.71 -3.67 6.80
N GLN A 11 14.10 -3.32 8.03
CA GLN A 11 15.13 -2.30 8.26
C GLN A 11 16.50 -2.71 7.70
N GLY A 12 16.89 -3.98 7.86
CA GLY A 12 18.13 -4.51 7.30
C GLY A 12 18.12 -4.48 5.78
N LEU A 13 17.03 -4.91 5.16
CA LEU A 13 16.85 -4.92 3.71
C LEU A 13 16.92 -3.50 3.12
N LEU A 14 16.26 -2.53 3.76
CA LEU A 14 16.30 -1.13 3.35
C LEU A 14 17.71 -0.53 3.47
N LYS A 15 18.45 -0.85 4.54
CA LYS A 15 19.83 -0.39 4.74
C LYS A 15 20.78 -0.99 3.71
N THR A 16 20.70 -2.30 3.46
CA THR A 16 21.53 -2.99 2.47
C THR A 16 21.26 -2.46 1.06
N ASN A 17 20.02 -2.08 0.76
CA ASN A 17 19.59 -1.64 -0.58
C ASN A 17 19.36 -0.12 -0.66
N GLU A 18 20.00 0.68 0.18
CA GLU A 18 19.81 2.14 0.20
C GLU A 18 20.17 2.79 -1.15
N HIS A 19 21.26 2.32 -1.77
CA HIS A 19 21.75 2.79 -3.07
C HIS A 19 21.16 2.05 -4.28
N SER A 20 20.49 0.92 -4.05
CA SER A 20 19.82 0.16 -5.11
C SER A 20 18.59 0.93 -5.63
N PRO A 21 18.25 0.76 -6.92
CA PRO A 21 17.02 1.31 -7.47
C PRO A 21 15.80 0.64 -6.83
N PRO A 22 14.68 1.37 -6.60
CA PRO A 22 13.44 0.75 -6.13
C PRO A 22 12.86 -0.17 -7.20
N SER A 23 12.01 -1.11 -6.78
CA SER A 23 11.24 -1.95 -7.69
C SER A 23 10.26 -1.12 -8.52
N PHE A 24 9.57 -0.18 -7.88
CA PHE A 24 8.78 0.83 -8.56
C PHE A 24 8.56 2.05 -7.64
N THR A 25 8.17 3.16 -8.25
CA THR A 25 7.93 4.43 -7.56
C THR A 25 6.45 4.78 -7.66
N VAL A 26 5.83 5.20 -6.56
CA VAL A 26 4.47 5.75 -6.53
C VAL A 26 4.56 7.22 -6.17
N ARG A 27 3.97 8.08 -7.01
CA ARG A 27 3.88 9.52 -6.77
C ARG A 27 2.47 9.88 -6.36
N LEU A 28 2.33 10.51 -5.21
CA LEU A 28 1.05 10.91 -4.65
C LEU A 28 0.87 12.41 -4.87
N TYR A 29 -0.17 12.76 -5.63
CA TYR A 29 -0.64 14.14 -5.80
C TYR A 29 -1.98 14.30 -5.10
N ARG A 30 -2.52 15.52 -5.13
CA ARG A 30 -3.74 15.81 -4.38
C ARG A 30 -4.98 15.10 -4.93
N GLU A 31 -5.16 15.16 -6.25
CA GLU A 31 -6.34 14.63 -6.93
C GLU A 31 -6.09 13.24 -7.55
N TYR A 32 -4.84 12.95 -7.88
CA TYR A 32 -4.44 11.72 -8.55
C TYR A 32 -3.13 11.17 -7.96
N TRP A 33 -2.78 9.97 -8.36
CA TRP A 33 -1.48 9.38 -8.11
C TRP A 33 -0.97 8.75 -9.41
N THR A 34 0.33 8.54 -9.50
CA THR A 34 0.95 7.89 -10.66
C THR A 34 1.86 6.75 -10.21
N LEU A 35 1.93 5.72 -11.05
CA LEU A 35 2.86 4.60 -10.90
C LEU A 35 3.99 4.78 -11.90
N ASN A 36 5.23 4.84 -11.41
CA ASN A 36 6.40 5.23 -12.18
C ASN A 36 6.06 6.51 -12.98
N ASN A 37 6.30 6.52 -14.29
CA ASN A 37 5.96 7.62 -15.19
C ASN A 37 4.70 7.32 -16.03
N GLY A 38 3.81 6.48 -15.50
CA GLY A 38 2.61 6.02 -16.18
C GLY A 38 1.43 7.00 -16.11
N SER A 39 0.25 6.46 -16.43
CA SER A 39 -1.02 7.18 -16.44
C SER A 39 -1.39 7.74 -15.06
N LYS A 40 -2.20 8.80 -15.07
CA LYS A 40 -2.80 9.36 -13.85
C LYS A 40 -3.95 8.48 -13.39
N PHE A 41 -3.90 8.04 -12.13
CA PHE A 41 -4.93 7.24 -11.49
C PHE A 41 -5.65 8.05 -10.43
N LEU A 42 -6.97 7.89 -10.34
CA LEU A 42 -7.77 8.49 -9.28
C LEU A 42 -7.73 7.61 -8.02
N TYR A 43 -7.93 8.22 -6.86
CA TYR A 43 -7.94 7.50 -5.57
C TYR A 43 -9.18 6.60 -5.38
N ASN A 44 -10.24 6.79 -6.16
CA ASN A 44 -11.45 5.98 -6.16
C ASN A 44 -11.44 4.86 -7.22
N SER A 45 -10.38 4.76 -8.02
CA SER A 45 -10.22 3.72 -9.04
C SER A 45 -9.98 2.35 -8.40
N GLN A 46 -10.32 1.27 -9.10
CA GLN A 46 -9.94 -0.10 -8.71
C GLN A 46 -8.42 -0.23 -8.49
N THR A 47 -7.62 0.48 -9.30
CA THR A 47 -6.15 0.50 -9.17
C THR A 47 -5.67 1.06 -7.83
N ALA A 48 -6.53 1.78 -7.09
CA ALA A 48 -6.20 2.29 -5.78
C ALA A 48 -6.13 1.19 -4.71
N SER A 49 -6.56 -0.06 -4.99
CA SER A 49 -6.29 -1.21 -4.10
C SER A 49 -4.79 -1.39 -3.84
N LEU A 50 -3.95 -1.11 -4.84
CA LEU A 50 -2.49 -1.07 -4.72
C LEU A 50 -2.00 -0.22 -3.54
N LEU A 51 -2.65 0.92 -3.29
CA LEU A 51 -2.26 1.82 -2.19
C LEU A 51 -2.60 1.23 -0.81
N ASP A 52 -3.65 0.41 -0.73
CA ASP A 52 -4.01 -0.29 0.51
C ASP A 52 -3.05 -1.44 0.78
N ASP A 53 -2.64 -2.19 -0.26
CA ASP A 53 -1.63 -3.25 -0.14
C ASP A 53 -0.26 -2.69 0.24
N ILE A 54 0.13 -1.54 -0.35
CA ILE A 54 1.37 -0.84 0.04
C ILE A 54 1.31 -0.40 1.50
N ARG A 55 0.16 0.12 1.94
CA ARG A 55 -0.06 0.49 3.34
C ARG A 55 0.03 -0.74 4.26
N ALA A 56 -0.49 -1.88 3.82
CA ALA A 56 -0.42 -3.15 4.55
C ALA A 56 0.98 -3.81 4.47
N GLN A 57 1.89 -3.29 3.64
CA GLN A 57 3.22 -3.86 3.39
C GLN A 57 3.19 -5.27 2.80
N HIS A 58 2.16 -5.55 2.00
CA HIS A 58 1.98 -6.82 1.30
C HIS A 58 2.09 -6.64 -0.21
N ILE A 59 2.56 -7.68 -0.89
CA ILE A 59 2.62 -7.69 -2.35
C ILE A 59 1.20 -7.87 -2.91
N PRO A 60 0.69 -6.93 -3.74
CA PRO A 60 -0.63 -7.01 -4.35
C PRO A 60 -0.76 -8.20 -5.30
N VAL A 61 -1.71 -9.10 -5.04
CA VAL A 61 -1.89 -10.35 -5.81
C VAL A 61 -2.29 -10.08 -7.25
N ASP A 62 -3.21 -9.14 -7.47
CA ASP A 62 -3.74 -8.77 -8.79
C ASP A 62 -2.66 -8.25 -9.76
N PHE A 63 -1.53 -7.78 -9.23
CA PHE A 63 -0.49 -7.12 -10.01
C PHE A 63 0.75 -8.00 -10.23
N ILE A 64 0.79 -9.23 -9.70
CA ILE A 64 1.96 -10.11 -9.81
C ILE A 64 2.32 -10.42 -11.26
N GLU A 65 1.33 -10.77 -12.09
CA GLU A 65 1.55 -11.03 -13.52
C GLU A 65 2.14 -9.79 -14.23
N LEU A 66 1.73 -8.58 -13.83
CA LEU A 66 2.25 -7.34 -14.39
C LEU A 66 3.67 -7.04 -13.90
N PHE A 67 3.96 -7.26 -12.62
CA PHE A 67 5.30 -7.03 -12.04
C PHE A 67 6.34 -7.95 -12.66
N ASP A 68 5.96 -9.21 -12.89
CA ASP A 68 6.79 -10.19 -13.56
C ASP A 68 7.00 -9.85 -15.05
N ALA A 69 5.92 -9.50 -15.78
CA ALA A 69 6.03 -9.08 -17.18
C ALA A 69 6.87 -7.80 -17.36
N ALA A 70 6.84 -6.89 -16.39
CA ALA A 70 7.66 -5.68 -16.37
C ALA A 70 9.12 -5.94 -15.94
N GLY A 71 9.45 -7.14 -15.46
CA GLY A 71 10.80 -7.49 -15.00
C GLY A 71 11.26 -6.68 -13.79
N LEU A 72 10.36 -6.39 -12.84
CA LEU A 72 10.71 -5.58 -11.67
C LEU A 72 11.76 -6.30 -10.80
N PRO A 73 12.72 -5.57 -10.21
CA PRO A 73 13.72 -6.18 -9.34
C PRO A 73 13.09 -6.58 -7.99
N PHE A 74 13.24 -7.85 -7.64
CA PHE A 74 12.88 -8.39 -6.32
C PHE A 74 14.13 -8.45 -5.42
N PHE A 75 13.97 -8.08 -4.16
CA PHE A 75 15.00 -8.07 -3.13
C PHE A 75 14.66 -9.10 -2.06
N GLU A 76 15.33 -10.25 -2.08
CA GLU A 76 15.04 -11.36 -1.15
C GLU A 76 13.55 -11.77 -1.14
N GLY A 77 12.92 -11.81 -2.32
CA GLY A 77 11.49 -12.12 -2.48
C GLY A 77 10.54 -11.00 -2.06
N CYS A 78 11.06 -9.82 -1.69
CA CYS A 78 10.28 -8.62 -1.36
C CYS A 78 10.43 -7.56 -2.46
N LEU A 79 9.49 -6.62 -2.50
CA LEU A 79 9.59 -5.44 -3.38
C LEU A 79 9.93 -4.21 -2.55
N ILE A 80 10.78 -3.33 -3.08
CA ILE A 80 11.08 -2.04 -2.46
C ILE A 80 10.34 -0.97 -3.25
N VAL A 81 9.36 -0.35 -2.61
CA VAL A 81 8.54 0.70 -3.21
C VAL A 81 9.00 2.05 -2.71
N GLU A 82 9.17 2.98 -3.64
CA GLU A 82 9.48 4.36 -3.32
C GLU A 82 8.21 5.20 -3.39
N LEU A 83 7.82 5.80 -2.26
CA LEU A 83 6.72 6.73 -2.14
C LEU A 83 7.26 8.16 -2.23
N LEU A 84 6.74 8.94 -3.18
CA LEU A 84 7.01 10.36 -3.34
C LEU A 84 5.72 11.13 -3.11
N ASP A 85 5.59 11.77 -1.95
CA ASP A 85 4.41 12.57 -1.61
C ASP A 85 4.62 14.04 -2.01
N TYR A 86 3.85 14.50 -3.00
CA TYR A 86 3.84 15.89 -3.48
C TYR A 86 2.72 16.72 -2.84
N ARG A 87 1.89 16.10 -1.97
CA ARG A 87 0.74 16.77 -1.37
C ARG A 87 1.21 17.79 -0.33
N PRO A 88 0.70 19.03 -0.38
CA PRO A 88 1.05 20.04 0.60
C PRO A 88 0.44 19.71 1.98
N ALA A 89 1.08 20.19 3.04
CA ALA A 89 0.55 20.08 4.40
C ALA A 89 -0.76 20.85 4.59
N ARG A 90 -1.00 21.89 3.77
CA ARG A 90 -2.22 22.71 3.78
C ARG A 90 -2.89 22.75 2.41
N SER A 91 -4.22 22.78 2.42
CA SER A 91 -5.07 22.75 1.24
C SER A 91 -4.96 23.99 0.32
N ASN A 92 -4.35 25.09 0.76
CA ASN A 92 -4.21 26.29 -0.07
C ASN A 92 -2.78 26.53 -0.59
N GLU A 93 -1.86 25.62 -0.29
CA GLU A 93 -0.49 25.70 -0.77
C GLU A 93 -0.34 24.96 -2.11
N PRO A 94 0.53 25.44 -3.01
CA PRO A 94 0.87 24.72 -4.22
C PRO A 94 1.54 23.37 -3.89
N GLU A 95 1.54 22.45 -4.86
CA GLU A 95 2.25 21.18 -4.73
C GLU A 95 3.73 21.42 -4.42
N LEU A 96 4.32 20.54 -3.61
CA LEU A 96 5.72 20.66 -3.20
C LEU A 96 6.63 20.43 -4.40
N ASP A 97 7.64 21.30 -4.59
CA ASP A 97 8.65 21.11 -5.64
C ASP A 97 9.58 19.92 -5.33
N GLN A 98 9.78 19.64 -4.04
CA GLN A 98 10.49 18.46 -3.54
C GLN A 98 9.52 17.55 -2.77
N PRO A 99 9.31 16.30 -3.22
CA PRO A 99 8.40 15.38 -2.54
C PRO A 99 9.00 14.84 -1.24
N GLU A 100 8.13 14.49 -0.29
CA GLU A 100 8.52 13.67 0.85
C GLU A 100 8.78 12.23 0.37
N ARG A 101 10.05 11.83 0.36
CA ARG A 101 10.49 10.53 -0.13
C ARG A 101 10.56 9.51 1.00
N THR A 102 9.78 8.43 0.89
CA THR A 102 9.80 7.30 1.82
C THR A 102 9.99 6.00 1.06
N ARG A 103 10.79 5.07 1.60
CA ARG A 103 10.92 3.71 1.05
C ARG A 103 10.19 2.70 1.93
N VAL A 104 9.36 1.87 1.31
CA VAL A 104 8.55 0.85 1.97
C VAL A 104 8.88 -0.51 1.36
N VAL A 105 9.00 -1.54 2.19
CA VAL A 105 9.17 -2.91 1.73
C VAL A 105 7.81 -3.60 1.71
N LEU A 106 7.49 -4.22 0.59
CA LEU A 106 6.34 -5.12 0.44
C LEU A 106 6.81 -6.56 0.59
N THR A 107 6.19 -7.26 1.53
CA THR A 107 6.49 -8.66 1.83
C THR A 107 5.46 -9.58 1.16
N PRO A 108 5.87 -10.76 0.68
CA PRO A 108 4.93 -11.71 0.10
C PRO A 108 3.95 -12.22 1.18
N ASN A 109 2.66 -12.22 0.85
CA ASN A 109 1.61 -12.91 1.59
C ASN A 109 1.34 -14.31 0.97
N ASP A 110 0.56 -15.15 1.64
CA ASP A 110 0.29 -16.52 1.17
C ASP A 110 -0.44 -16.52 -0.19
N GLU A 111 -1.37 -15.59 -0.41
CA GLU A 111 -2.07 -15.43 -1.67
C GLU A 111 -1.13 -15.06 -2.83
N SER A 112 -0.17 -14.17 -2.59
CA SER A 112 0.84 -13.74 -3.57
C SER A 112 1.82 -14.85 -3.90
N ARG A 113 2.21 -15.65 -2.91
CA ARG A 113 3.05 -16.84 -3.11
C ARG A 113 2.34 -17.85 -4.01
N TRP A 114 1.07 -18.11 -3.72
CA TRP A 114 0.29 -19.03 -4.53
C TRP A 114 0.07 -18.53 -5.96
N ALA A 115 -0.22 -17.24 -6.13
CA ALA A 115 -0.35 -16.63 -7.45
C ALA A 115 0.97 -16.69 -8.25
N ASP A 116 2.12 -16.50 -7.60
CA ASP A 116 3.43 -16.67 -8.23
C ASP A 116 3.69 -18.13 -8.63
N ILE A 117 3.36 -19.11 -7.79
CA ILE A 117 3.45 -20.55 -8.13
C ILE A 117 2.55 -20.88 -9.34
N CYS A 118 1.33 -20.37 -9.36
CA CYS A 118 0.42 -20.53 -10.50
C CYS A 118 1.03 -19.93 -11.78
N LEU A 119 1.66 -18.76 -11.68
CA LEU A 119 2.33 -18.08 -12.79
C LEU A 119 3.53 -18.90 -13.28
N LEU A 120 4.35 -19.44 -12.39
CA LEU A 120 5.46 -20.33 -12.71
C LEU A 120 4.98 -21.60 -13.43
N SER A 121 3.89 -22.21 -12.96
CA SER A 121 3.27 -23.37 -13.62
C SER A 121 2.82 -23.04 -15.05
N LYS A 122 2.22 -21.86 -15.27
CA LYS A 122 1.82 -21.40 -16.63
C LYS A 122 3.01 -21.18 -17.56
N LYS A 123 4.15 -20.73 -17.01
CA LYS A 123 5.39 -20.47 -17.76
C LYS A 123 6.22 -21.71 -18.04
N SER A 124 6.07 -22.74 -17.22
CA SER A 124 6.79 -24.00 -17.38
C SER A 124 6.47 -24.64 -18.72
N ALA A 125 7.50 -25.15 -19.41
CA ALA A 125 7.31 -25.91 -20.64
C ALA A 125 6.60 -27.26 -20.38
N THR A 126 6.72 -27.79 -19.16
CA THR A 126 6.04 -29.00 -18.71
C THR A 126 4.87 -28.60 -17.81
N PRO A 127 3.62 -29.00 -18.13
CA PRO A 127 2.49 -28.69 -17.26
C PRO A 127 2.70 -29.36 -15.90
N TRP A 128 2.66 -28.58 -14.84
CA TRP A 128 2.73 -29.12 -13.48
C TRP A 128 1.39 -29.77 -13.12
N SER A 129 1.45 -30.87 -12.38
CA SER A 129 0.26 -31.40 -11.73
C SER A 129 -0.05 -30.57 -10.47
N ASP A 130 -1.30 -30.62 -10.01
CA ASP A 130 -1.70 -29.95 -8.77
C ASP A 130 -0.85 -30.42 -7.57
N ALA A 131 -0.44 -31.70 -7.57
CA ALA A 131 0.42 -32.25 -6.52
C ALA A 131 1.82 -31.63 -6.55
N ASP A 132 2.38 -31.39 -7.74
CA ASP A 132 3.70 -30.75 -7.89
C ASP A 132 3.65 -29.29 -7.40
N ALA A 133 2.58 -28.56 -7.74
CA ALA A 133 2.40 -27.18 -7.29
C ALA A 133 2.33 -27.07 -5.76
N VAL A 134 1.57 -27.95 -5.11
CA VAL A 134 1.47 -28.02 -3.64
C VAL A 134 2.80 -28.44 -3.01
N GLU A 135 3.55 -29.36 -3.62
CA GLU A 135 4.86 -29.74 -3.12
C GLU A 135 5.88 -28.58 -3.18
N VAL A 136 5.86 -27.82 -4.27
CA VAL A 136 6.69 -26.61 -4.42
C VAL A 136 6.33 -25.58 -3.35
N GLU A 137 5.03 -25.33 -3.12
CA GLU A 137 4.55 -24.45 -2.06
C GLU A 137 5.07 -24.89 -0.69
N ALA A 138 4.88 -26.17 -0.34
CA ALA A 138 5.28 -26.72 0.94
C ALA A 138 6.79 -26.58 1.17
N ARG A 139 7.61 -26.86 0.15
CA ARG A 139 9.06 -26.69 0.23
C ARG A 139 9.46 -25.22 0.41
N MET A 140 8.81 -24.31 -0.32
CA MET A 140 9.07 -22.88 -0.19
C MET A 140 8.69 -22.35 1.19
N LEU A 141 7.55 -22.78 1.74
CA LEU A 141 7.12 -22.43 3.09
C LEU A 141 8.11 -22.95 4.14
N LEU A 142 8.52 -24.21 4.07
CA LEU A 142 9.49 -24.78 5.01
C LEU A 142 10.86 -24.05 4.97
N ALA A 143 11.28 -23.58 3.79
CA ALA A 143 12.55 -22.86 3.62
C ALA A 143 12.50 -21.39 4.09
N THR A 144 11.32 -20.77 4.06
CA THR A 144 11.16 -19.32 4.32
C THR A 144 10.48 -19.02 5.66
N ALA A 145 9.73 -19.97 6.22
CA ALA A 145 9.04 -19.81 7.49
C ALA A 145 10.01 -19.51 8.62
N ALA A 146 9.57 -18.64 9.53
CA ALA A 146 10.25 -18.44 10.81
C ALA A 146 10.19 -19.73 11.63
N PRO A 147 11.20 -20.01 12.48
CA PRO A 147 11.14 -21.16 13.38
C PRO A 147 9.91 -21.05 14.27
N LEU A 148 9.04 -22.06 14.21
CA LEU A 148 7.83 -22.10 15.03
C LEU A 148 8.19 -22.67 16.41
N CYS A 149 7.74 -22.00 17.46
CA CYS A 149 7.84 -22.53 18.82
C CYS A 149 6.74 -23.58 19.02
N LEU A 150 7.13 -24.86 19.03
CA LEU A 150 6.22 -25.99 19.25
C LEU A 150 6.04 -26.36 20.73
N GLU A 151 6.71 -25.63 21.62
CA GLU A 151 6.69 -25.85 23.07
C GLU A 151 6.00 -24.65 23.75
N PRO A 152 4.68 -24.73 24.03
CA PRO A 152 3.97 -23.61 24.63
C PRO A 152 4.39 -23.43 26.10
N ASP A 153 5.09 -22.34 26.40
CA ASP A 153 5.37 -21.88 27.76
C ASP A 153 4.66 -20.56 28.06
N VAL A 154 4.00 -20.50 29.22
CA VAL A 154 3.28 -19.32 29.70
C VAL A 154 4.23 -18.15 29.99
N HIS A 155 5.45 -18.43 30.48
CA HIS A 155 6.42 -17.37 30.80
C HIS A 155 6.97 -16.75 29.51
N LEU A 156 7.39 -17.58 28.55
CA LEU A 156 7.78 -17.11 27.21
C LEU A 156 6.65 -16.33 26.53
N THR A 157 5.42 -16.84 26.57
CA THR A 157 4.26 -16.15 25.96
C THR A 157 4.05 -14.75 26.53
N ARG A 158 4.18 -14.57 27.85
CA ARG A 158 4.07 -13.24 28.49
C ARG A 158 5.17 -12.28 28.02
N ILE A 159 6.40 -12.76 27.92
CA ILE A 159 7.55 -11.95 27.48
C ILE A 159 7.39 -11.57 26.00
N VAL A 160 7.03 -12.52 25.14
CA VAL A 160 6.83 -12.29 23.71
C VAL A 160 5.69 -11.30 23.48
N ASN A 161 4.54 -11.48 24.15
CA ASN A 161 3.41 -10.55 24.03
C ASN A 161 3.76 -9.14 24.52
N ALA A 162 4.50 -9.02 25.62
CA ALA A 162 4.97 -7.72 26.11
C ALA A 162 5.93 -7.06 25.12
N THR A 163 6.87 -7.84 24.58
CA THR A 163 7.84 -7.38 23.59
C THR A 163 7.14 -6.93 22.30
N GLN A 164 6.23 -7.75 21.77
CA GLN A 164 5.49 -7.49 20.54
C GLN A 164 4.67 -6.20 20.66
N ARG A 165 3.96 -6.00 21.78
CA ARG A 165 3.20 -4.76 22.05
C ARG A 165 4.05 -3.49 21.98
N VAL A 166 5.31 -3.58 22.41
CA VAL A 166 6.23 -2.43 22.41
C VAL A 166 6.97 -2.29 21.08
N SER A 167 7.26 -3.40 20.40
CA SER A 167 8.06 -3.40 19.17
C SER A 167 7.26 -3.23 17.88
N THR A 168 5.96 -3.53 17.88
CA THR A 168 5.13 -3.43 16.68
C THR A 168 4.79 -1.96 16.41
N PRO A 169 5.24 -1.38 15.28
CA PRO A 169 4.92 0.00 14.95
C PRO A 169 3.41 0.17 14.72
N PRO A 170 2.85 1.37 14.96
CA PRO A 170 1.46 1.65 14.63
C PRO A 170 1.24 1.52 13.12
N ALA A 171 0.05 1.09 12.74
CA ALA A 171 -0.31 0.97 11.32
C ALA A 171 -0.10 2.32 10.62
N PRO A 172 0.55 2.34 9.44
CA PRO A 172 0.80 3.58 8.73
C PRO A 172 -0.52 4.27 8.35
N PRO A 173 -0.52 5.59 8.18
CA PRO A 173 -1.71 6.32 7.74
C PRO A 173 -2.16 5.86 6.36
N SER A 174 -3.44 6.08 6.03
CA SER A 174 -3.96 5.78 4.70
C SER A 174 -3.25 6.62 3.64
N LEU A 175 -2.76 5.97 2.58
CA LEU A 175 -2.21 6.66 1.41
C LEU A 175 -3.30 7.37 0.60
N LYS A 176 -4.56 6.92 0.70
CA LYS A 176 -5.74 7.53 0.07
C LYS A 176 -6.26 8.77 0.82
N ARG A 177 -5.45 9.40 1.67
CA ARG A 177 -5.84 10.55 2.51
C ARG A 177 -6.69 11.56 1.73
N LYS A 178 -8.00 11.54 1.99
CA LYS A 178 -8.90 12.69 1.89
C LYS A 178 -8.60 13.65 3.05
N ALA A 179 -7.36 14.08 3.22
CA ALA A 179 -7.07 15.15 4.19
C ALA A 179 -7.72 16.47 3.71
N ALA A 180 -7.82 16.68 2.40
CA ALA A 180 -8.46 17.86 1.84
C ALA A 180 -9.95 17.66 1.48
N ALA A 181 -10.40 16.45 1.15
CA ALA A 181 -11.77 16.27 0.68
C ALA A 181 -12.82 16.25 1.80
N VAL A 182 -12.48 15.84 3.03
CA VAL A 182 -13.41 15.99 4.16
C VAL A 182 -13.58 17.46 4.55
N ASP A 183 -12.48 18.22 4.57
CA ASP A 183 -12.52 19.66 4.84
C ASP A 183 -13.15 20.45 3.68
N GLN A 184 -12.89 20.06 2.42
CA GLN A 184 -13.55 20.65 1.25
C GLN A 184 -15.04 20.30 1.21
N GLU A 185 -15.43 19.04 1.42
CA GLU A 185 -16.86 18.66 1.45
C GLU A 185 -17.58 19.40 2.59
N ALA A 186 -16.96 19.52 3.77
CA ALA A 186 -17.52 20.29 4.89
C ALA A 186 -17.62 21.79 4.59
N ASP A 187 -16.58 22.40 4.00
CA ASP A 187 -16.58 23.80 3.60
C ASP A 187 -17.56 24.08 2.46
N GLU A 188 -17.71 23.16 1.50
CA GLU A 188 -18.68 23.27 0.41
C GLU A 188 -20.11 23.10 0.91
N LEU A 189 -20.35 22.19 1.86
CA LEU A 189 -21.64 22.06 2.53
C LEU A 189 -21.99 23.32 3.33
N GLU A 190 -21.03 23.89 4.05
CA GLU A 190 -21.25 25.10 4.83
C GLU A 190 -21.49 26.32 3.91
N LYS A 191 -20.73 26.45 2.81
CA LYS A 191 -20.99 27.46 1.78
C LYS A 191 -22.36 27.28 1.13
N ALA A 192 -22.74 26.05 0.78
CA ALA A 192 -24.05 25.75 0.21
C ALA A 192 -25.18 26.08 1.19
N ARG A 193 -24.99 25.79 2.49
CA ARG A 193 -25.93 26.15 3.55
C ARG A 193 -26.07 27.68 3.70
N ARG A 194 -24.95 28.40 3.61
CA ARG A 194 -24.91 29.89 3.64
C ARG A 194 -25.62 30.52 2.44
N ILE A 195 -25.39 29.99 1.24
CA ILE A 195 -26.07 30.43 0.00
C ILE A 195 -27.57 30.20 0.12
N LYS A 196 -27.97 29.02 0.60
CA LYS A 196 -29.38 28.68 0.80
C LYS A 196 -30.05 29.62 1.82
N LEU A 197 -29.35 29.94 2.91
CA LEU A 197 -29.84 30.89 3.92
C LEU A 197 -29.96 32.32 3.36
N MET A 198 -28.99 32.79 2.57
CA MET A 198 -29.07 34.09 1.89
C MET A 198 -30.23 34.14 0.88
N GLN A 199 -30.49 33.04 0.17
CA GLN A 199 -31.58 32.95 -0.79
C GLN A 199 -32.96 33.02 -0.12
N PHE A 200 -33.11 32.51 1.11
CA PHE A 200 -34.32 32.68 1.91
C PHE A 200 -34.53 34.13 2.39
N MET A 201 -33.46 34.91 2.54
CA MET A 201 -33.53 36.32 2.96
C MET A 201 -33.70 37.29 1.79
N ALA A 202 -33.64 36.82 0.54
CA ALA A 202 -33.93 37.62 -0.64
C ALA A 202 -35.45 37.64 -0.89
N PRO A 203 -36.15 38.78 -0.73
CA PRO A 203 -37.56 38.86 -1.05
C PRO A 203 -37.74 38.65 -2.56
N GLN A 204 -38.44 37.59 -2.94
CA GLN A 204 -38.90 37.40 -4.31
C GLN A 204 -39.85 38.54 -4.64
N ARG A 205 -39.39 39.56 -5.36
CA ARG A 205 -40.27 40.58 -5.95
C ARG A 205 -41.09 39.87 -7.02
N SER A 206 -42.26 39.35 -6.62
CA SER A 206 -43.33 39.00 -7.54
C SER A 206 -43.79 40.29 -8.21
N ILE A 207 -43.28 40.58 -9.41
CA ILE A 207 -43.85 41.60 -10.27
C ILE A 207 -45.15 41.00 -10.82
N PRO A 208 -46.33 41.54 -10.47
CA PRO A 208 -47.58 41.04 -11.03
C PRO A 208 -47.64 41.34 -12.53
N PRO A 209 -48.18 40.42 -13.35
CA PRO A 209 -48.39 40.68 -14.78
C PRO A 209 -49.45 41.78 -14.94
N GLY A 210 -49.09 42.85 -15.66
CA GLY A 210 -50.00 43.91 -16.09
C GLY A 210 -50.75 43.55 -17.37
#